data_AF-A0A285G2L1-F1
#
_entry.id   AF-A0A285G2L1-F1
#
_cell.length_a   1.000
_cell.length_b   1.000
_cell.length_c   1.000
_cell.angle_alpha   90.00
_cell.angle_beta   90.00
_cell.angle_gamma   90.00
#
_symmetry.space_group_name_H-M   'P 1'
#
loop_
_entity.id
_entity.type
_entity.pdbx_description
1 polymer ?
#
loop_
_entity_poly.entity_id
_entity_poly.type
_entity_poly.pdbx_seq_one_letter_code
_entity_poly.pdbx_strand_id
1 'polypeptide(L)'
;MADLIENILSKTLNKLGIDEKIREKRVLDLWSEINGSEIIKHTEAKYINQGVLFVAVDSPVWAHQLVFMKREFINKINSKIGKKTVEDIRFQSGKVFISKPKEKEDIDYKSIELDNLEVQEISDIANCISDSELKQKFSNLLEAETKIKKWKEINEWTPCPECSVLIAPNESKCVICELKEKNKKIDINKIEEILTNTPWLNYQEILNIYPNILQEEFERIKNQLIIKMKVKLDELIADALKKETNSKEVKVFVQKYVMLEANVHPKHLNNRLIHKIIGKNYMKIYRSL
;
A
#
# COMPACT_ATOMS: atom_id res chain seq x y z
N MET A 1 -39.42 22.57 -10.07
CA MET A 1 -38.75 22.36 -8.76
C MET A 1 -37.31 21.85 -8.91
N ALA A 2 -37.02 20.96 -9.87
CA ALA A 2 -35.66 20.47 -10.14
C ALA A 2 -34.65 21.59 -10.44
N ASP A 3 -34.99 22.56 -11.31
CA ASP A 3 -34.08 23.65 -11.71
C ASP A 3 -33.69 24.61 -10.58
N LEU A 4 -34.54 24.73 -9.56
CA LEU A 4 -34.26 25.56 -8.39
C LEU A 4 -33.26 24.87 -7.46
N ILE A 5 -33.43 23.55 -7.29
CA ILE A 5 -32.52 22.71 -6.52
C ILE A 5 -31.16 22.67 -7.24
N GLU A 6 -31.15 22.46 -8.56
CA GLU A 6 -29.91 22.45 -9.35
C GLU A 6 -29.15 23.78 -9.23
N ASN A 7 -29.83 24.92 -9.33
CA ASN A 7 -29.22 26.24 -9.17
C ASN A 7 -28.68 26.51 -7.76
N ILE A 8 -29.43 26.12 -6.72
CA ILE A 8 -28.99 26.31 -5.33
C ILE A 8 -27.80 25.41 -5.03
N LEU A 9 -27.85 24.15 -5.47
CA LEU A 9 -26.80 23.17 -5.24
C LEU A 9 -25.50 23.57 -5.95
N SER A 10 -25.57 23.92 -7.23
CA SER A 10 -24.41 24.35 -8.02
C SER A 10 -23.80 25.66 -7.48
N LYS A 11 -24.61 26.65 -7.07
CA LYS A 11 -24.10 27.87 -6.41
C LYS A 11 -23.42 27.57 -5.08
N THR A 12 -23.99 26.67 -4.28
CA THR A 12 -23.45 26.30 -2.97
C THR A 12 -22.15 25.52 -3.10
N LEU A 13 -22.10 24.53 -4.00
CA LEU A 13 -20.91 23.73 -4.30
C LEU A 13 -19.76 24.59 -4.84
N ASN A 14 -20.07 25.56 -5.71
CA ASN A 14 -19.09 26.53 -6.21
C ASN A 14 -18.56 27.43 -5.08
N LYS A 15 -19.45 27.96 -4.22
CA LYS A 15 -19.05 28.85 -3.12
C LYS A 15 -18.15 28.15 -2.09
N LEU A 16 -18.31 26.83 -1.93
CA LEU A 16 -17.51 26.02 -1.02
C LEU A 16 -16.22 25.45 -1.65
N GLY A 17 -15.97 25.69 -2.95
CA GLY A 17 -14.81 25.13 -3.67
C GLY A 17 -14.85 23.61 -3.84
N ILE A 18 -16.01 22.98 -3.61
CA ILE A 18 -16.20 21.53 -3.68
C ILE A 18 -16.39 21.09 -5.14
N ASP A 19 -16.95 21.95 -5.97
CA ASP A 19 -17.23 21.70 -7.39
C ASP A 19 -15.96 21.32 -8.18
N GLU A 20 -14.82 21.92 -7.82
CA GLU A 20 -13.51 21.57 -8.37
C GLU A 20 -13.04 20.20 -7.89
N LYS A 21 -13.08 19.93 -6.57
CA LYS A 21 -12.73 18.62 -6.00
C LYS A 21 -13.59 17.46 -6.52
N ILE A 22 -14.86 17.71 -6.81
CA ILE A 22 -15.76 16.70 -7.42
C ILE A 22 -15.30 16.38 -8.83
N ARG A 23 -14.94 17.39 -9.64
CA ARG A 23 -14.39 17.16 -10.98
C ARG A 23 -13.07 16.40 -10.92
N GLU A 24 -12.19 16.80 -10.01
CA GLU A 24 -10.91 16.14 -9.78
C GLU A 24 -11.10 14.66 -9.42
N LYS A 25 -12.03 14.35 -8.52
CA LYS A 25 -12.36 12.96 -8.17
C LYS A 25 -12.92 12.19 -9.38
N ARG A 26 -13.77 12.83 -10.18
CA ARG A 26 -14.32 12.24 -11.40
C ARG A 26 -13.23 11.91 -12.44
N VAL A 27 -12.14 12.68 -12.51
CA VAL A 27 -10.97 12.35 -13.35
C VAL A 27 -10.37 11.00 -12.94
N LEU A 28 -10.26 10.74 -11.64
CA LEU A 28 -9.69 9.50 -11.11
C LEU A 28 -10.54 8.29 -11.51
N ASP A 29 -11.86 8.41 -11.38
CA ASP A 29 -12.79 7.34 -11.77
C ASP A 29 -12.75 7.08 -13.29
N LEU A 30 -12.68 8.16 -14.07
CA LEU A 30 -12.60 8.08 -15.54
C LEU A 30 -11.32 7.41 -16.04
N TRP A 31 -10.21 7.48 -15.30
CA TRP A 31 -8.97 6.79 -15.66
C TRP A 31 -9.21 5.28 -15.89
N SER A 32 -9.96 4.65 -14.98
CA SER A 32 -10.31 3.23 -15.04
C SER A 32 -11.34 2.90 -16.12
N GLU A 33 -12.15 3.87 -16.56
CA GLU A 33 -13.14 3.64 -17.62
C GLU A 33 -12.57 3.80 -19.03
N ILE A 34 -11.60 4.69 -19.21
CA ILE A 34 -11.08 5.09 -20.53
C ILE A 34 -9.94 4.17 -20.98
N ASN A 35 -9.23 3.58 -20.02
CA ASN A 35 -8.05 2.79 -20.28
C ASN A 35 -8.42 1.32 -20.42
N GLY A 36 -7.70 0.61 -21.32
CA GLY A 36 -7.91 -0.83 -21.51
C GLY A 36 -7.49 -1.63 -20.29
N SER A 37 -7.99 -2.87 -20.19
CA SER A 37 -7.69 -3.79 -19.08
C SER A 37 -6.19 -3.96 -18.82
N GLU A 38 -5.36 -3.90 -19.86
CA GLU A 38 -3.91 -4.00 -19.73
C GLU A 38 -3.28 -2.79 -19.04
N ILE A 39 -3.72 -1.56 -19.37
CA ILE A 39 -3.20 -0.34 -18.74
C ILE A 39 -3.63 -0.26 -17.27
N ILE A 40 -4.84 -0.70 -16.95
CA ILE A 40 -5.36 -0.66 -15.57
C ILE A 40 -4.62 -1.64 -14.65
N LYS A 41 -4.14 -2.78 -15.17
CA LYS A 41 -3.32 -3.72 -14.38
C LYS A 41 -2.02 -3.11 -13.89
N HIS A 42 -1.45 -2.19 -14.66
CA HIS A 42 -0.12 -1.63 -14.41
C HIS A 42 -0.15 -0.16 -13.98
N THR A 43 -1.33 0.46 -13.86
CA THR A 43 -1.47 1.88 -13.55
C THR A 43 -2.64 2.19 -12.62
N GLU A 44 -2.48 3.20 -11.77
CA GLU A 44 -3.54 3.68 -10.87
C GLU A 44 -3.49 5.21 -10.77
N ALA A 45 -4.59 5.89 -11.09
CA ALA A 45 -4.71 7.33 -10.89
C ALA A 45 -4.87 7.64 -9.39
N LYS A 46 -3.91 8.37 -8.81
CA LYS A 46 -3.86 8.60 -7.36
C LYS A 46 -4.55 9.90 -6.97
N TYR A 47 -4.17 10.99 -7.61
CA TYR A 47 -4.69 12.32 -7.34
C TYR A 47 -4.39 13.24 -8.52
N ILE A 48 -5.07 14.38 -8.53
CA ILE A 48 -4.80 15.48 -9.42
C ILE A 48 -4.44 16.69 -8.58
N ASN A 49 -3.49 17.48 -9.04
CA ASN A 49 -3.09 18.71 -8.38
C ASN A 49 -2.78 19.75 -9.44
N GLN A 50 -3.48 20.90 -9.40
CA GLN A 50 -3.29 22.02 -10.33
C GLN A 50 -3.33 21.55 -11.80
N GLY A 51 -4.31 20.71 -12.16
CA GLY A 51 -4.47 20.19 -13.52
C GLY A 51 -3.47 19.09 -13.91
N VAL A 52 -2.53 18.69 -13.05
CA VAL A 52 -1.61 17.59 -13.31
C VAL A 52 -2.13 16.31 -12.66
N LEU A 53 -2.43 15.29 -13.48
CA LEU A 53 -2.85 13.98 -13.00
C LEU A 53 -1.63 13.13 -12.65
N PHE A 54 -1.58 12.63 -11.42
CA PHE A 54 -0.52 11.75 -10.94
C PHE A 54 -0.98 10.29 -10.99
N VAL A 55 -0.26 9.49 -11.76
CA VAL A 55 -0.54 8.08 -11.99
C VAL A 55 0.61 7.24 -11.44
N ALA A 56 0.31 6.35 -10.51
CA ALA A 56 1.24 5.35 -10.04
C ALA A 56 1.36 4.24 -11.10
N VAL A 57 2.57 3.79 -11.36
CA VAL A 57 2.86 2.69 -12.28
C VAL A 57 3.76 1.65 -11.62
N ASP A 58 3.58 0.39 -12.00
CA ASP A 58 4.27 -0.72 -11.34
C ASP A 58 5.77 -0.82 -11.67
N SER A 59 6.19 -0.29 -12.82
CA SER A 59 7.56 -0.38 -13.31
C SER A 59 7.98 0.85 -14.12
N PRO A 60 9.28 1.18 -14.17
CA PRO A 60 9.81 2.26 -15.00
C PRO A 60 9.57 2.05 -16.51
N VAL A 61 9.47 0.80 -16.96
CA VAL A 61 9.21 0.46 -18.37
C VAL A 61 7.80 0.90 -18.78
N TRP A 62 6.80 0.58 -17.95
CA TRP A 62 5.43 1.05 -18.14
C TRP A 62 5.34 2.58 -18.08
N ALA A 63 6.07 3.22 -17.16
CA ALA A 63 6.15 4.69 -17.11
C ALA A 63 6.59 5.27 -18.46
N HIS A 64 7.67 4.74 -19.02
CA HIS A 64 8.23 5.21 -20.28
C HIS A 64 7.27 5.00 -21.46
N GLN A 65 6.63 3.83 -21.54
CA GLN A 65 5.66 3.52 -22.59
C GLN A 65 4.44 4.46 -22.56
N LEU A 66 3.90 4.73 -21.37
CA LEU A 66 2.68 5.54 -21.21
C LEU A 66 2.93 7.04 -21.44
N VAL A 67 4.16 7.52 -21.27
CA VAL A 67 4.53 8.91 -21.59
C VAL A 67 4.24 9.24 -23.06
N PHE A 68 4.45 8.31 -23.99
CA PHE A 68 4.14 8.53 -25.41
C PHE A 68 2.64 8.65 -25.68
N MET A 69 1.82 7.95 -24.87
CA MET A 69 0.36 7.95 -25.00
C MET A 69 -0.32 9.05 -24.18
N LYS A 70 0.42 9.83 -23.38
CA LYS A 70 -0.14 10.80 -22.43
C LYS A 70 -1.10 11.81 -23.06
N ARG A 71 -0.79 12.27 -24.29
CA ARG A 71 -1.63 13.22 -25.01
C ARG A 71 -3.00 12.64 -25.34
N GLU A 72 -3.07 11.36 -25.69
CA GLU A 72 -4.33 10.69 -25.98
C GLU A 72 -5.18 10.56 -24.72
N PHE A 73 -4.56 10.20 -23.58
CA PHE A 73 -5.27 10.12 -22.30
C PHE A 73 -5.84 11.46 -21.89
N ILE A 74 -5.05 12.54 -21.95
CA ILE A 74 -5.52 13.91 -21.64
C ILE A 74 -6.72 14.28 -22.51
N ASN A 75 -6.64 14.02 -23.81
CA ASN A 75 -7.73 14.33 -24.74
C ASN A 75 -9.00 13.52 -24.42
N LYS A 76 -8.89 12.21 -24.16
CA LYS A 76 -10.04 11.37 -23.84
C LYS A 76 -10.70 11.78 -22.51
N ILE A 77 -9.90 12.06 -21.48
CA ILE A 77 -10.40 12.48 -20.16
C ILE A 77 -11.13 13.81 -20.27
N ASN A 78 -10.49 14.83 -20.86
CA ASN A 78 -11.10 16.16 -21.00
C ASN A 78 -12.35 16.13 -21.89
N SER A 79 -12.38 15.28 -22.92
CA SER A 79 -13.57 15.11 -23.78
C SER A 79 -14.75 14.53 -23.01
N LYS A 80 -14.53 13.53 -22.14
CA LYS A 80 -15.59 12.97 -21.28
C LYS A 80 -16.06 13.93 -20.19
N ILE A 81 -15.19 14.81 -19.69
CA ILE A 81 -15.54 15.80 -18.66
C ILE A 81 -16.21 17.05 -19.27
N GLY A 82 -15.97 17.34 -20.55
CA GLY A 82 -16.50 18.52 -21.24
C GLY A 82 -15.80 19.83 -20.88
N LYS A 83 -14.68 19.77 -20.14
CA LYS A 83 -13.81 20.89 -19.77
C LYS A 83 -12.36 20.45 -19.73
N LYS A 84 -11.43 21.40 -19.91
CA LYS A 84 -9.98 21.18 -19.73
C LYS A 84 -9.65 21.14 -18.23
N THR A 85 -9.81 19.96 -17.63
CA THR A 85 -9.51 19.72 -16.21
C THR A 85 -8.11 19.13 -16.04
N VAL A 86 -7.62 18.37 -17.02
CA VAL A 86 -6.28 17.77 -17.02
C VAL A 86 -5.41 18.47 -18.05
N GLU A 87 -4.29 19.05 -17.62
CA GLU A 87 -3.30 19.72 -18.47
C GLU A 87 -2.10 18.83 -18.76
N ASP A 88 -1.67 18.02 -17.79
CA ASP A 88 -0.56 17.07 -17.95
C ASP A 88 -0.79 15.81 -17.12
N ILE A 89 -0.05 14.75 -17.44
CA ILE A 89 -0.04 13.48 -16.69
C ILE A 89 1.39 13.15 -16.32
N ARG A 90 1.62 12.86 -15.03
CA ARG A 90 2.90 12.39 -14.51
C ARG A 90 2.78 10.95 -14.04
N PHE A 91 3.60 10.08 -14.64
CA PHE A 91 3.76 8.70 -14.24
C PHE A 91 4.88 8.58 -13.22
N GLN A 92 4.59 7.97 -12.08
CA GLN A 92 5.55 7.75 -10.99
C GLN A 92 5.58 6.27 -10.64
N SER A 93 6.77 5.68 -10.54
CA SER A 93 6.91 4.30 -10.09
C SER A 93 6.45 4.19 -8.64
N GLY A 94 5.53 3.26 -8.36
CA GLY A 94 4.95 3.09 -7.03
C GLY A 94 4.00 1.90 -6.96
N LYS A 95 3.48 1.63 -5.75
CA LYS A 95 2.52 0.53 -5.55
C LYS A 95 1.19 0.83 -6.25
N VAL A 96 0.93 0.08 -7.31
CA VAL A 96 -0.38 -0.04 -7.96
C VAL A 96 -1.19 -1.03 -7.14
N PHE A 97 -2.17 -0.53 -6.38
CA PHE A 97 -3.16 -1.39 -5.78
C PHE A 97 -4.14 -1.71 -6.88
N ILE A 98 -3.93 -2.84 -7.53
CA ILE A 98 -4.94 -3.42 -8.42
C ILE A 98 -6.12 -3.75 -7.49
N SER A 99 -7.04 -2.80 -7.31
CA SER A 99 -8.43 -3.20 -7.17
C SER A 99 -8.68 -3.92 -8.47
N LYS A 100 -8.57 -5.26 -8.46
CA LYS A 100 -9.18 -6.06 -9.53
C LYS A 100 -10.53 -5.37 -9.72
N PRO A 101 -10.92 -4.93 -10.94
CA PRO A 101 -12.33 -4.72 -11.14
C PRO A 101 -12.91 -6.02 -10.61
N LYS A 102 -13.65 -5.94 -9.50
CA LYS A 102 -14.46 -7.08 -9.10
C LYS A 102 -15.25 -7.27 -10.38
N GLU A 103 -14.90 -8.30 -11.17
CA GLU A 103 -15.93 -8.99 -11.90
C GLU A 103 -17.00 -9.09 -10.84
N LYS A 104 -18.08 -8.33 -11.05
CA LYS A 104 -19.26 -8.56 -10.25
C LYS A 104 -19.49 -10.02 -10.59
N GLU A 105 -19.03 -10.93 -9.74
CA GLU A 105 -19.59 -12.26 -9.68
C GLU A 105 -21.07 -11.92 -9.67
N ASP A 106 -21.77 -12.28 -10.75
CA ASP A 106 -23.17 -12.02 -10.87
C ASP A 106 -23.80 -12.87 -9.77
N ILE A 107 -23.89 -12.30 -8.57
CA ILE A 107 -24.50 -12.93 -7.41
C ILE A 107 -25.96 -13.02 -7.79
N ASP A 108 -26.35 -14.15 -8.36
CA ASP A 108 -27.73 -14.42 -8.71
C ASP A 108 -28.50 -14.84 -7.45
N TYR A 109 -28.51 -13.96 -6.44
CA TYR A 109 -29.34 -14.13 -5.24
C TYR A 109 -30.81 -13.86 -5.56
N LYS A 110 -31.11 -13.24 -6.70
CA LYS A 110 -32.48 -12.85 -7.08
C LYS A 110 -33.34 -14.07 -7.41
N SER A 111 -32.74 -15.13 -7.93
CA SER A 111 -33.41 -16.40 -8.24
C SER A 111 -33.68 -17.29 -7.02
N ILE A 112 -33.19 -16.90 -5.83
CA ILE A 112 -33.41 -17.67 -4.60
C ILE A 112 -34.83 -17.45 -4.08
N GLU A 113 -35.52 -18.56 -3.85
CA GLU A 113 -36.83 -18.58 -3.22
C GLU A 113 -36.69 -18.55 -1.69
N LEU A 114 -37.41 -17.63 -1.06
CA LEU A 114 -37.56 -17.58 0.39
C LEU A 114 -38.73 -18.47 0.80
N ASP A 115 -38.58 -19.14 1.95
CA ASP A 115 -39.67 -19.94 2.50
C ASP A 115 -40.67 -19.08 3.27
N ASN A 116 -41.82 -19.68 3.62
CA ASN A 116 -42.91 -18.97 4.28
C ASN A 116 -42.53 -18.43 5.67
N LEU A 117 -41.55 -19.05 6.35
CA LEU A 117 -41.11 -18.62 7.67
C LEU A 117 -40.23 -17.38 7.57
N GLU A 118 -39.31 -17.34 6.61
CA GLU A 118 -38.45 -16.18 6.35
C GLU A 118 -39.25 -14.95 5.91
N VAL A 119 -40.26 -15.15 5.07
CA VAL A 119 -41.14 -14.05 4.63
C VAL A 119 -41.92 -13.47 5.82
N GLN A 120 -42.35 -14.32 6.76
CA GLN A 120 -43.01 -13.88 7.99
C GLN A 120 -42.05 -13.11 8.89
N GLU A 121 -40.83 -13.61 9.12
CA GLU A 121 -39.82 -12.92 9.92
C GLU A 121 -39.45 -11.54 9.34
N ILE A 122 -39.27 -11.42 8.02
CA ILE A 122 -39.00 -10.13 7.35
C ILE A 122 -40.16 -9.16 7.57
N SER A 123 -41.39 -9.63 7.42
CA SER A 123 -42.59 -8.84 7.66
C SER A 123 -42.65 -8.35 9.12
N ASP A 124 -42.38 -9.22 10.08
CA ASP A 124 -42.42 -8.91 11.51
C ASP A 124 -41.37 -7.87 11.90
N ILE A 125 -40.15 -8.00 11.38
CA ILE A 125 -39.06 -7.03 11.61
C ILE A 125 -39.42 -5.67 10.94
N ALA A 126 -39.99 -5.69 9.73
CA ALA A 126 -40.37 -4.48 9.02
C ALA A 126 -41.60 -3.78 9.64
N ASN A 127 -42.47 -4.51 10.33
CA ASN A 127 -43.66 -3.96 10.99
C ASN A 127 -43.35 -2.95 12.10
N CYS A 128 -42.12 -2.94 12.61
CA CYS A 128 -41.66 -1.92 13.57
C CYS A 128 -41.51 -0.51 12.96
N ILE A 129 -41.57 -0.37 11.62
CA ILE A 129 -41.43 0.91 10.92
C ILE A 129 -42.82 1.47 10.58
N SER A 130 -43.13 2.65 11.11
CA SER A 130 -44.44 3.31 10.92
C SER A 130 -44.64 3.92 9.53
N ASP A 131 -43.56 4.41 8.90
CA ASP A 131 -43.59 5.01 7.57
C ASP A 131 -43.69 3.92 6.48
N SER A 132 -44.71 3.99 5.63
CA SER A 132 -44.99 2.96 4.63
C SER A 132 -43.92 2.85 3.54
N GLU A 133 -43.31 3.97 3.14
CA GLU A 133 -42.29 3.98 2.08
C GLU A 133 -40.97 3.41 2.59
N LEU A 134 -40.56 3.81 3.79
CA LEU A 134 -39.37 3.29 4.46
C LEU A 134 -39.54 1.81 4.82
N LYS A 135 -40.73 1.42 5.29
CA LYS A 135 -41.06 0.02 5.56
C LYS A 135 -40.87 -0.85 4.33
N GLN A 136 -41.38 -0.42 3.16
CA GLN A 136 -41.21 -1.16 1.92
C GLN A 136 -39.75 -1.28 1.49
N LYS A 137 -38.98 -0.18 1.56
CA LYS A 137 -37.54 -0.21 1.24
C LYS A 137 -36.75 -1.12 2.19
N PHE A 138 -37.12 -1.12 3.48
CA PHE A 138 -36.49 -1.95 4.49
C PHE A 138 -36.83 -3.43 4.29
N SER A 139 -38.09 -3.78 4.00
CA SER A 139 -38.47 -5.14 3.62
C SER A 139 -37.68 -5.64 2.41
N ASN A 140 -37.55 -4.84 1.36
CA ASN A 140 -36.76 -5.20 0.17
C ASN A 140 -35.27 -5.42 0.50
N LEU A 141 -34.71 -4.64 1.43
CA LEU A 141 -33.33 -4.79 1.88
C LEU A 141 -33.15 -6.10 2.67
N LEU A 142 -34.06 -6.38 3.60
CA LEU A 142 -34.05 -7.63 4.38
C LEU A 142 -34.24 -8.85 3.47
N GLU A 143 -35.12 -8.77 2.48
CA GLU A 143 -35.30 -9.82 1.48
C GLU A 143 -34.01 -10.10 0.71
N ALA A 144 -33.34 -9.05 0.24
CA ALA A 144 -32.06 -9.17 -0.44
C ALA A 144 -30.98 -9.77 0.47
N GLU A 145 -30.91 -9.34 1.74
CA GLU A 145 -29.95 -9.87 2.72
C GLU A 145 -30.16 -11.37 2.98
N THR A 146 -31.40 -11.80 3.23
CA THR A 146 -31.73 -13.21 3.47
C THR A 146 -31.42 -14.06 2.24
N LYS A 147 -31.77 -13.60 1.03
CA LYS A 147 -31.44 -14.28 -0.22
C LYS A 147 -29.93 -14.39 -0.42
N ILE A 148 -29.16 -13.33 -0.16
CA ILE A 148 -27.70 -13.36 -0.26
C ILE A 148 -27.09 -14.37 0.72
N LYS A 149 -27.64 -14.48 1.93
CA LYS A 149 -27.17 -15.45 2.92
C LYS A 149 -27.41 -16.89 2.45
N LYS A 150 -28.63 -17.21 2.00
CA LYS A 150 -28.95 -18.52 1.39
C LYS A 150 -28.08 -18.82 0.18
N TRP A 151 -27.83 -17.83 -0.68
CA TRP A 151 -26.96 -17.99 -1.85
C TRP A 151 -25.55 -18.43 -1.43
N LYS A 152 -24.99 -17.79 -0.41
CA LYS A 152 -23.66 -18.13 0.11
C LYS A 152 -23.60 -19.53 0.71
N GLU A 153 -24.64 -19.94 1.42
CA GLU A 153 -24.76 -21.29 1.99
C GLU A 153 -24.82 -22.36 0.88
N ILE A 154 -25.61 -22.13 -0.17
CA ILE A 154 -25.71 -23.03 -1.34
C ILE A 154 -24.37 -23.13 -2.09
N ASN A 155 -23.64 -22.02 -2.20
CA ASN A 155 -22.37 -21.95 -2.94
C ASN A 155 -21.14 -22.27 -2.06
N GLU A 156 -21.31 -23.04 -0.98
CA GLU A 156 -20.22 -23.56 -0.14
C GLU A 156 -19.29 -22.49 0.45
N TRP A 157 -19.80 -21.29 0.75
CA TRP A 157 -18.99 -20.26 1.42
C TRP A 157 -18.64 -20.71 2.84
N THR A 158 -17.37 -20.60 3.20
CA THR A 158 -16.86 -21.03 4.51
C THR A 158 -16.50 -19.83 5.38
N PRO A 159 -16.53 -19.94 6.72
CA PRO A 159 -16.09 -18.85 7.59
C PRO A 159 -14.56 -18.71 7.57
N CYS A 160 -14.07 -17.48 7.48
CA CYS A 160 -12.66 -17.17 7.58
C CYS A 160 -12.10 -17.65 8.94
N PRO A 161 -10.94 -18.35 8.97
CA PRO A 161 -10.40 -18.91 10.21
C PRO A 161 -9.96 -17.88 11.26
N GLU A 162 -9.79 -16.60 10.88
CA GLU A 162 -9.32 -15.55 11.80
C GLU A 162 -10.43 -14.63 12.33
N CYS A 163 -11.46 -14.35 11.52
CA CYS A 163 -12.49 -13.36 11.86
C CYS A 163 -13.93 -13.84 11.60
N SER A 164 -14.09 -15.08 11.13
CA SER A 164 -15.38 -15.72 10.86
C SER A 164 -16.23 -15.08 9.76
N VAL A 165 -15.73 -14.07 9.04
CA VAL A 165 -16.38 -13.53 7.84
C VAL A 165 -16.44 -14.61 6.75
N LEU A 166 -17.60 -14.77 6.09
CA LEU A 166 -17.77 -15.73 4.99
C LEU A 166 -16.84 -15.40 3.81
N ILE A 167 -16.12 -16.41 3.32
CA ILE A 167 -15.21 -16.35 2.17
C ILE A 167 -15.65 -17.30 1.07
N ALA A 168 -15.31 -16.96 -0.17
CA ALA A 168 -15.71 -17.72 -1.35
C ALA A 168 -15.05 -19.11 -1.38
N PRO A 169 -15.69 -20.10 -2.03
CA PRO A 169 -15.03 -21.37 -2.32
C PRO A 169 -13.75 -21.10 -3.11
N ASN A 170 -12.63 -21.67 -2.68
CA ASN A 170 -11.25 -21.44 -3.15
C ASN A 170 -10.45 -20.30 -2.48
N GLU A 171 -11.01 -19.58 -1.52
CA GLU A 171 -10.24 -18.64 -0.69
C GLU A 171 -9.85 -19.27 0.66
N SER A 172 -8.65 -18.97 1.18
CA SER A 172 -8.16 -19.49 2.46
C SER A 172 -8.36 -18.53 3.64
N LYS A 173 -8.40 -17.22 3.36
CA LYS A 173 -8.64 -16.14 4.33
C LYS A 173 -9.36 -15.00 3.64
N CYS A 174 -10.09 -14.18 4.41
CA CYS A 174 -10.71 -12.98 3.84
C CYS A 174 -9.65 -11.94 3.48
N VAL A 175 -9.95 -11.07 2.52
CA VAL A 175 -9.04 -10.02 2.04
C VAL A 175 -8.45 -9.19 3.20
N ILE A 176 -9.25 -8.87 4.22
CA ILE A 176 -8.78 -8.07 5.36
C ILE A 176 -7.78 -8.84 6.23
N CYS A 177 -8.04 -10.11 6.54
CA CYS A 177 -7.15 -10.96 7.32
C CYS A 177 -5.89 -11.31 6.54
N GLU A 178 -6.00 -11.60 5.24
CA GLU A 178 -4.87 -11.83 4.36
C GLU A 178 -3.97 -10.58 4.30
N LEU A 179 -4.56 -9.38 4.18
CA LEU A 179 -3.81 -8.13 4.25
C LEU A 179 -3.19 -7.90 5.63
N LYS A 180 -3.87 -8.23 6.73
CA LYS A 180 -3.29 -8.13 8.09
C LYS A 180 -2.11 -9.07 8.28
N GLU A 181 -2.13 -10.25 7.67
CA GLU A 181 -1.02 -11.20 7.69
C GLU A 181 0.13 -10.74 6.80
N LYS A 182 -0.15 -10.30 5.58
CA LYS A 182 0.85 -9.71 4.66
C LYS A 182 1.47 -8.43 5.24
N ASN A 183 0.67 -7.64 5.94
CA ASN A 183 1.07 -6.41 6.62
C ASN A 183 1.38 -6.63 8.10
N LYS A 184 1.52 -7.88 8.59
CA LYS A 184 2.09 -8.10 9.93
C LYS A 184 3.44 -7.40 9.89
N LYS A 185 3.56 -6.32 10.66
CA LYS A 185 4.75 -5.48 10.71
C LYS A 185 5.95 -6.40 10.72
N ILE A 186 6.77 -6.28 9.69
CA ILE A 186 8.10 -6.87 9.68
C ILE A 186 8.73 -6.50 11.01
N ASP A 187 9.15 -7.50 11.76
CA ASP A 187 9.74 -7.28 13.07
C ASP A 187 11.11 -6.62 12.87
N ILE A 188 11.11 -5.27 12.89
CA ILE A 188 12.28 -4.44 12.64
C ILE A 188 13.42 -4.88 13.55
N ASN A 189 13.10 -5.27 14.79
CA ASN A 189 14.09 -5.69 15.78
C ASN A 189 14.82 -6.96 15.34
N LYS A 190 14.12 -7.92 14.73
CA LYS A 190 14.76 -9.15 14.21
C LYS A 190 15.68 -8.86 13.04
N ILE A 191 15.32 -7.92 12.16
CA ILE A 191 16.18 -7.52 11.04
C ILE A 191 17.38 -6.74 11.55
N GLU A 192 17.20 -5.83 12.51
CA GLU A 192 18.32 -5.17 13.18
C GLU A 192 19.26 -6.18 13.84
N GLU A 193 18.72 -7.19 14.52
CA GLU A 193 19.50 -8.26 15.17
C GLU A 193 20.32 -9.06 14.14
N ILE A 194 19.69 -9.46 13.03
CA ILE A 194 20.36 -10.14 11.92
C ILE A 194 21.48 -9.25 11.36
N LEU A 195 21.21 -7.99 11.04
CA LEU A 195 22.23 -7.08 10.49
C LEU A 195 23.33 -6.74 11.51
N THR A 196 23.06 -6.81 12.80
CA THR A 196 24.08 -6.63 13.85
C THR A 196 25.02 -7.85 13.96
N ASN A 197 24.48 -9.05 13.70
CA ASN A 197 25.22 -10.31 13.76
C ASN A 197 25.92 -10.64 12.43
N THR A 198 25.28 -10.35 11.30
CA THR A 198 25.78 -10.55 9.94
C THR A 198 25.64 -9.25 9.12
N PRO A 199 26.52 -8.26 9.33
CA PRO A 199 26.35 -6.93 8.73
C PRO A 199 26.53 -6.86 7.21
N TRP A 200 27.14 -7.88 6.59
CA TRP A 200 27.39 -7.91 5.15
C TRP A 200 26.19 -8.37 4.31
N LEU A 201 25.05 -8.70 4.94
CA LEU A 201 23.89 -9.20 4.21
C LEU A 201 23.28 -8.10 3.34
N ASN A 202 23.05 -8.46 2.07
CA ASN A 202 22.39 -7.61 1.10
C ASN A 202 20.87 -7.87 1.05
N TYR A 203 20.15 -7.03 0.31
CA TYR A 203 18.69 -7.12 0.20
C TYR A 203 18.20 -8.49 -0.30
N GLN A 204 18.89 -9.10 -1.28
CA GLN A 204 18.51 -10.41 -1.83
C GLN A 204 18.66 -11.53 -0.79
N GLU A 205 19.70 -11.46 0.05
CA GLU A 205 19.90 -12.45 1.11
C GLU A 205 18.87 -12.30 2.24
N ILE A 206 18.46 -11.06 2.54
CA ILE A 206 17.39 -10.79 3.50
C ILE A 206 16.02 -11.21 2.96
N LEU A 207 15.78 -11.06 1.65
CA LEU A 207 14.56 -11.55 1.01
C LEU A 207 14.38 -13.06 1.16
N ASN A 208 15.47 -13.84 1.15
CA ASN A 208 15.40 -15.28 1.39
C ASN A 208 14.92 -15.63 2.81
N ILE A 209 15.10 -14.72 3.78
CA ILE A 209 14.67 -14.89 5.17
C ILE A 209 13.29 -14.25 5.40
N TYR A 210 13.04 -13.10 4.79
CA TYR A 210 11.80 -12.32 4.87
C TYR A 210 11.28 -11.99 3.46
N PRO A 211 10.54 -12.90 2.80
CA PRO A 211 10.13 -12.73 1.41
C PRO A 211 9.18 -11.55 1.15
N ASN A 212 8.57 -11.00 2.20
CA ASN A 212 7.62 -9.89 2.11
C ASN A 212 8.24 -8.51 2.41
N ILE A 213 9.56 -8.40 2.63
CA ILE A 213 10.21 -7.11 2.88
C ILE A 213 10.42 -6.29 1.61
N LEU A 214 9.97 -5.04 1.64
CA LEU A 214 10.20 -4.08 0.57
C LEU A 214 11.62 -3.53 0.64
N GLN A 215 12.22 -3.26 -0.52
CA GLN A 215 13.58 -2.71 -0.58
C GLN A 215 13.70 -1.39 0.21
N GLU A 216 12.73 -0.49 0.08
CA GLU A 216 12.70 0.79 0.81
C GLU A 216 12.69 0.59 2.34
N GLU A 217 11.97 -0.43 2.82
CA GLU A 217 11.91 -0.74 4.25
C GLU A 217 13.24 -1.30 4.75
N PHE A 218 13.87 -2.21 3.98
CA PHE A 218 15.19 -2.72 4.27
C PHE A 218 16.24 -1.60 4.31
N GLU A 219 16.28 -0.74 3.29
CA GLU A 219 17.21 0.38 3.22
C GLU A 219 17.02 1.36 4.39
N ARG A 220 15.76 1.63 4.78
CA ARG A 220 15.46 2.46 5.94
C ARG A 220 16.02 1.85 7.23
N ILE A 221 15.77 0.55 7.47
CA ILE A 221 16.26 -0.16 8.67
C ILE A 221 17.79 -0.16 8.69
N LYS A 222 18.42 -0.48 7.56
CA LYS A 222 19.88 -0.49 7.41
C LYS A 222 20.48 0.89 7.70
N ASN A 223 19.92 1.95 7.13
CA ASN A 223 20.40 3.32 7.35
C ASN A 223 20.25 3.76 8.80
N GLN A 224 19.13 3.42 9.46
CA GLN A 224 18.95 3.67 10.89
C GLN A 224 19.99 2.95 11.74
N LEU A 225 20.30 1.68 11.42
CA LEU A 225 21.32 0.92 12.11
C LEU A 225 22.72 1.50 11.89
N ILE A 226 23.06 1.93 10.67
CA ILE A 226 24.34 2.59 10.36
C ILE A 226 24.50 3.86 11.21
N ILE A 227 23.47 4.72 11.27
CA ILE A 227 23.51 5.94 12.09
C ILE A 227 23.73 5.59 13.57
N LYS A 228 22.97 4.62 14.09
CA LYS A 228 23.09 4.15 15.48
C LYS A 228 24.48 3.59 15.80
N MET A 229 25.05 2.79 14.89
CA MET A 229 26.40 2.26 15.04
C MET A 229 27.46 3.36 14.95
N LYS A 230 27.27 4.37 14.09
CA LYS A 230 28.20 5.50 13.97
C LYS A 230 28.30 6.31 15.26
N VAL A 231 27.17 6.62 15.89
CA VAL A 231 27.14 7.31 17.19
C VAL A 231 27.91 6.52 18.25
N LYS A 232 27.63 5.21 18.36
CA LYS A 232 28.36 4.33 19.28
C LYS A 232 29.86 4.23 18.96
N LEU A 233 30.23 4.28 17.68
CA LEU A 233 31.64 4.25 17.27
C LEU A 233 32.37 5.51 17.78
N ASP A 234 31.73 6.68 17.64
CA ASP A 234 32.30 7.95 18.09
C ASP A 234 32.46 7.99 19.63
N GLU A 235 31.48 7.45 20.37
CA GLU A 235 31.55 7.28 21.83
C GLU A 235 32.71 6.36 22.25
N LEU A 236 32.79 5.15 21.67
CA LEU A 236 33.84 4.17 21.96
C LEU A 236 35.25 4.72 21.69
N ILE A 237 35.39 5.61 20.72
CA ILE A 237 36.66 6.23 20.38
C ILE A 237 37.03 7.32 21.37
N ALA A 238 36.06 8.13 21.80
CA ALA A 238 36.28 9.11 22.87
C ALA A 238 36.76 8.42 24.15
N ASP A 239 36.22 7.25 24.47
CA ASP A 239 36.60 6.46 25.65
C ASP A 239 37.95 5.76 25.46
N ALA A 240 38.25 5.27 24.25
CA ALA A 240 39.55 4.71 23.92
C ALA A 240 40.69 5.73 24.05
N LEU A 241 40.44 7.01 23.71
CA LEU A 241 41.40 8.11 23.92
C LEU A 241 41.66 8.39 25.41
N LYS A 242 40.69 8.12 26.28
CA LYS A 242 40.82 8.23 27.75
C LYS A 242 41.45 7.00 28.40
N LYS A 243 41.84 5.98 27.61
CA LYS A 243 42.37 4.66 28.04
C LYS A 243 41.38 3.80 28.83
N GLU A 244 40.08 4.02 28.69
CA GLU A 244 39.04 3.33 29.47
C GLU A 244 38.48 2.06 28.79
N THR A 245 38.89 1.74 27.56
CA THR A 245 38.23 0.71 26.72
C THR A 245 39.20 -0.32 26.11
N ASN A 246 38.71 -1.54 25.90
CA ASN A 246 39.45 -2.67 25.33
C ASN A 246 39.69 -2.50 23.81
N SER A 247 40.97 -2.53 23.39
CA SER A 247 41.36 -2.26 21.99
C SER A 247 40.78 -3.23 20.97
N LYS A 248 40.56 -4.49 21.38
CA LYS A 248 40.01 -5.55 20.53
C LYS A 248 38.52 -5.33 20.23
N GLU A 249 37.76 -4.84 21.21
CA GLU A 249 36.32 -4.60 21.05
C GLU A 249 36.04 -3.47 20.05
N VAL A 250 36.80 -2.38 20.15
CA VAL A 250 36.73 -1.25 19.21
C VAL A 250 37.06 -1.72 17.79
N LYS A 251 38.08 -2.57 17.62
CA LYS A 251 38.43 -3.13 16.30
C LYS A 251 37.31 -3.96 15.70
N VAL A 252 36.71 -4.87 16.47
CA VAL A 252 35.59 -5.71 16.00
C VAL A 252 34.39 -4.84 15.62
N PHE A 253 34.09 -3.81 16.43
CA PHE A 253 32.99 -2.90 16.17
C PHE A 253 33.19 -2.10 14.89
N VAL A 254 34.40 -1.55 14.67
CA VAL A 254 34.80 -0.86 13.44
C VAL A 254 34.62 -1.77 12.22
N GLN A 255 35.08 -3.03 12.28
CA GLN A 255 34.94 -3.96 11.17
C GLN A 255 33.45 -4.23 10.86
N LYS A 256 32.61 -4.44 11.88
CA LYS A 256 31.16 -4.62 11.70
C LYS A 256 30.51 -3.41 11.03
N TYR A 257 30.84 -2.21 11.49
CA TYR A 257 30.34 -0.97 10.90
C TYR A 257 30.71 -0.84 9.41
N VAL A 258 31.99 -1.07 9.08
CA VAL A 258 32.48 -0.99 7.69
C VAL A 258 31.81 -2.05 6.80
N MET A 259 31.62 -3.27 7.30
CA MET A 259 30.93 -4.32 6.55
C MET A 259 29.47 -3.96 6.27
N LEU A 260 28.79 -3.33 7.23
CA LEU A 260 27.41 -2.86 7.09
C LEU A 260 27.30 -1.74 6.04
N GLU A 261 28.12 -0.70 6.18
CA GLU A 261 28.08 0.46 5.30
C GLU A 261 28.51 0.12 3.87
N ALA A 262 29.57 -0.69 3.72
CA ALA A 262 30.09 -1.07 2.40
C ALA A 262 29.29 -2.20 1.73
N ASN A 263 28.48 -2.94 2.49
CA ASN A 263 27.85 -4.19 2.05
C ASN A 263 28.88 -5.23 1.56
N VAL A 264 29.94 -5.43 2.36
CA VAL A 264 31.09 -6.26 1.98
C VAL A 264 31.28 -7.42 2.96
N HIS A 265 31.37 -8.63 2.42
CA HIS A 265 31.63 -9.84 3.19
C HIS A 265 33.01 -9.78 3.91
N PRO A 266 33.17 -10.35 5.12
CA PRO A 266 34.41 -10.31 5.89
C PRO A 266 35.68 -10.67 5.12
N LYS A 267 35.58 -11.62 4.18
CA LYS A 267 36.70 -12.08 3.31
C LYS A 267 37.26 -10.98 2.39
N HIS A 268 36.47 -9.95 2.09
CA HIS A 268 36.86 -8.85 1.20
C HIS A 268 37.15 -7.55 1.98
N LEU A 269 37.09 -7.60 3.31
CA LEU A 269 37.43 -6.47 4.16
C LEU A 269 38.94 -6.22 4.13
N ASN A 270 39.34 -5.00 3.78
CA ASN A 270 40.73 -4.61 3.73
C ASN A 270 40.97 -3.21 4.33
N ASN A 271 42.22 -2.92 4.70
CA ASN A 271 42.61 -1.66 5.35
C ASN A 271 42.33 -0.42 4.48
N ARG A 272 42.32 -0.56 3.14
CA ARG A 272 42.02 0.54 2.22
C ARG A 272 40.54 0.92 2.28
N LEU A 273 39.65 -0.07 2.33
CA LEU A 273 38.20 0.10 2.44
C LEU A 273 37.83 0.68 3.82
N ILE A 274 38.41 0.13 4.88
CA ILE A 274 38.31 0.65 6.26
C ILE A 274 38.71 2.13 6.29
N HIS A 275 39.87 2.48 5.73
CA HIS A 275 40.33 3.88 5.68
C HIS A 275 39.40 4.79 4.87
N LYS A 276 38.83 4.30 3.76
CA LYS A 276 37.91 5.08 2.91
C LYS A 276 36.62 5.44 3.64
N ILE A 277 36.09 4.51 4.44
CA ILE A 277 34.79 4.65 5.08
C ILE A 277 34.88 5.42 6.40
N ILE A 278 35.83 5.06 7.25
CA ILE A 278 35.91 5.66 8.60
C ILE A 278 36.78 6.94 8.58
N GLY A 279 37.64 7.11 7.57
CA GLY A 279 38.45 8.32 7.40
C GLY A 279 39.78 8.34 8.16
N LYS A 280 40.60 9.36 7.85
CA LYS A 280 42.00 9.48 8.30
C LYS A 280 42.18 9.58 9.81
N ASN A 281 41.25 10.27 10.50
CA ASN A 281 41.35 10.49 11.95
C ASN A 281 41.16 9.19 12.74
N TYR A 282 40.26 8.33 12.27
CA TYR A 282 39.92 7.05 12.88
C TYR A 282 41.00 5.98 12.63
N MET A 283 41.70 6.05 11.49
CA MET A 283 42.75 5.08 11.14
C MET A 283 43.97 5.15 12.07
N LYS A 284 44.28 6.32 12.63
CA LYS A 284 45.38 6.47 13.60
C LYS A 284 45.13 5.65 14.86
N ILE A 285 43.89 5.69 15.36
CA ILE A 285 43.45 4.96 16.55
C ILE A 285 43.30 3.48 16.21
N TYR A 286 42.68 3.12 15.09
CA TYR A 286 42.53 1.72 14.66
C TYR A 286 43.86 0.96 14.50
N ARG A 287 44.93 1.66 14.07
CA ARG A 287 46.28 1.11 13.94
C ARG A 287 47.05 1.03 15.27
N SER A 288 46.72 1.88 16.24
CA SER A 288 47.37 1.90 17.56
C SER A 288 46.71 0.96 18.57
N LEU A 289 45.46 0.58 18.34
CA LEU A 289 44.74 -0.50 19.03
C LEU A 289 45.25 -1.86 18.55
#